data_AF-A0A6L9KSR2-F1
#
_entry.id   AF-A0A6L9KSR2-F1
#
_cell.length_a   1.000
_cell.length_b   1.000
_cell.length_c   1.000
_cell.angle_alpha   90.00
_cell.angle_beta   90.00
_cell.angle_gamma   90.00
#
_symmetry.space_group_name_H-M   'P 1'
#
loop_
_entity.id
_entity.type
_entity.pdbx_description
1 polymer ?
#
loop_
_entity_poly.entity_id
_entity_poly.type
_entity_poly.pdbx_seq_one_letter_code
_entity_poly.pdbx_strand_id
1 'polypeptide(L)'
;MAQLKDTMQPASEWFKAAADASLDGLFIVKGVRDQAGQLIDFECVDINGHALYPLRMTREKVIGQKLRGLLPIHREGFFDK
;
A
#
# COMPACT_ATOMS: atom_id res chain seq x y z
N MET A 1 20.76 3.89 -19.71
CA MET A 1 19.35 3.68 -19.29
C MET A 1 18.92 2.20 -19.25
N ALA A 2 19.63 1.25 -19.88
CA ALA A 2 19.29 -0.18 -19.82
C ALA A 2 19.66 -0.85 -18.46
N GLN A 3 20.83 -0.54 -17.89
CA GLN A 3 21.30 -1.17 -16.64
C GLN A 3 20.45 -0.91 -15.40
N LEU A 4 19.69 0.20 -15.33
CA LEU A 4 18.85 0.49 -14.16
C LEU A 4 17.58 -0.38 -14.13
N LYS A 5 17.08 -0.81 -15.28
CA LYS A 5 15.88 -1.66 -15.36
C LYS A 5 16.18 -3.11 -14.98
N ASP A 6 17.33 -3.63 -15.41
CA ASP A 6 17.71 -5.03 -15.17
C ASP A 6 17.95 -5.35 -13.69
N THR A 7 18.42 -4.39 -12.89
CA THR A 7 18.58 -4.59 -11.43
C THR A 7 17.26 -4.43 -10.66
N MET A 8 16.30 -3.68 -11.22
CA MET A 8 15.00 -3.44 -10.59
C MET A 8 14.03 -4.63 -10.73
N GLN A 9 14.19 -5.47 -11.77
CA GLN A 9 13.34 -6.64 -11.95
C GLN A 9 13.50 -7.68 -10.83
N PRO A 10 14.72 -8.16 -10.49
CA PRO A 10 14.90 -9.11 -9.39
C PRO A 10 14.44 -8.56 -8.05
N ALA A 11 14.75 -7.28 -7.77
CA ALA A 11 14.34 -6.63 -6.53
C ALA A 11 12.81 -6.57 -6.38
N SER A 12 12.08 -6.26 -7.45
CA SER A 12 10.62 -6.25 -7.43
C SER A 12 10.02 -7.64 -7.25
N GLU A 13 10.63 -8.67 -7.85
CA GLU A 13 10.16 -10.06 -7.75
C GLU A 13 10.40 -10.61 -6.34
N TRP A 14 11.59 -10.38 -5.77
CA TRP A 14 11.89 -10.79 -4.41
C TRP A 14 11.03 -10.06 -3.39
N PHE A 15 10.78 -8.77 -3.59
CA PHE A 15 9.87 -8.03 -2.74
C PHE A 15 8.47 -8.66 -2.74
N LYS A 16 7.91 -8.98 -3.92
CA LYS A 16 6.61 -9.65 -4.02
C LYS A 16 6.61 -11.00 -3.32
N ALA A 17 7.62 -11.84 -3.58
CA ALA A 17 7.73 -13.15 -2.96
C ALA A 17 7.81 -13.07 -1.43
N ALA A 18 8.59 -12.13 -0.89
CA ALA A 18 8.69 -11.90 0.55
C ALA A 18 7.39 -11.35 1.14
N ALA A 19 6.74 -10.40 0.46
CA ALA A 19 5.48 -9.81 0.90
C ALA A 19 4.34 -10.84 0.93
N ASP A 20 4.28 -11.74 -0.06
CA ASP A 20 3.27 -12.80 -0.12
C ASP A 20 3.54 -13.93 0.88
N ALA A 21 4.81 -14.21 1.20
CA ALA A 21 5.17 -15.19 2.23
C ALA A 21 4.97 -14.67 3.68
N SER A 22 4.82 -13.37 3.87
CA SER A 22 4.57 -12.76 5.17
C SER A 22 3.16 -13.09 5.68
N LEU A 23 3.06 -13.56 6.93
CA LEU A 23 1.77 -13.80 7.59
C LEU A 23 1.08 -12.50 8.04
N ASP A 24 1.85 -11.41 8.16
CA ASP A 24 1.31 -10.09 8.46
C ASP A 24 0.68 -9.45 7.21
N GLY A 25 -0.39 -8.69 7.44
CA GLY A 25 -0.98 -7.87 6.41
C GLY A 25 -0.06 -6.70 6.04
N LEU A 26 0.31 -6.60 4.75
CA LEU A 26 1.19 -5.56 4.24
C LEU A 26 0.48 -4.68 3.21
N PHE A 27 0.63 -3.35 3.38
CA PHE A 27 0.22 -2.33 2.43
C PHE A 27 1.44 -1.53 1.97
N ILE A 28 1.53 -1.28 0.67
CA ILE A 28 2.36 -0.21 0.12
C ILE A 28 1.45 0.96 -0.17
N VAL A 29 1.80 2.13 0.35
CA VAL A 29 0.99 3.33 0.20
C VAL A 29 1.77 4.53 -0.32
N LYS A 30 1.05 5.39 -1.03
CA LYS A 30 1.52 6.71 -1.45
C LYS A 30 0.84 7.78 -0.62
N GLY A 31 1.61 8.70 -0.07
CA GLY A 31 1.06 9.85 0.65
C GLY A 31 0.25 10.76 -0.27
N VAL A 32 -0.98 11.07 0.11
CA VAL A 32 -1.86 12.03 -0.55
C VAL A 32 -1.75 13.36 0.19
N ARG A 33 -1.36 14.42 -0.51
CA ARG A 33 -1.15 15.75 0.06
C ARG A 33 -2.14 16.75 -0.52
N ASP A 34 -2.51 17.75 0.28
CA ASP A 34 -3.30 18.88 -0.20
C ASP A 34 -2.43 19.92 -0.95
N GLN A 35 -3.04 21.05 -1.32
CA GLN A 35 -2.35 22.13 -2.02
C GLN A 35 -1.28 22.83 -1.17
N ALA A 36 -1.40 22.78 0.16
CA ALA A 36 -0.41 23.32 1.09
C ALA A 36 0.73 22.32 1.35
N GLY A 37 0.66 21.10 0.78
CA GLY A 37 1.64 20.04 0.98
C GLY A 37 1.42 19.21 2.24
N GLN A 38 0.34 19.46 2.99
CA GLN A 38 0.00 18.71 4.18
C GLN A 38 -0.45 17.30 3.79
N LEU A 39 0.06 16.29 4.49
CA LEU A 39 -0.35 14.90 4.30
C LEU A 39 -1.76 14.72 4.89
N ILE A 40 -2.71 14.30 4.05
CA ILE A 40 -4.14 14.20 4.40
C ILE A 40 -4.70 12.77 4.29
N ASP A 41 -4.02 11.89 3.55
CA ASP A 41 -4.40 10.48 3.39
C ASP A 41 -3.23 9.66 2.83
N PHE A 42 -3.49 8.37 2.66
CA PHE A 42 -2.63 7.43 1.94
C PHE A 42 -3.45 6.68 0.89
N GLU A 43 -2.91 6.59 -0.32
CA GLU A 43 -3.48 5.79 -1.41
C GLU A 43 -2.79 4.43 -1.46
N CYS A 44 -3.56 3.34 -1.54
CA CYS A 44 -3.01 2.00 -1.64
C CYS A 44 -2.43 1.74 -3.04
N VAL A 45 -1.13 1.44 -3.11
CA VAL A 45 -0.40 1.14 -4.35
C VAL A 45 -0.19 -0.37 -4.51
N ASP A 46 0.00 -1.09 -3.41
CA ASP A 46 0.07 -2.56 -3.41
C ASP A 46 -0.42 -3.11 -2.07
N ILE A 47 -0.85 -4.37 -2.06
CA ILE A 47 -1.36 -5.07 -0.89
C ILE A 47 -1.12 -6.58 -1.03
N ASN A 48 -0.56 -7.22 0.01
CA ASN A 48 -0.38 -8.68 -0.02
C ASN A 48 -1.70 -9.42 0.21
N GLY A 49 -1.72 -10.73 -0.06
CA GLY A 49 -2.91 -11.57 0.13
C GLY A 49 -3.41 -11.58 1.59
N HIS A 50 -2.49 -11.57 2.55
CA HIS A 50 -2.82 -11.60 3.97
C HIS A 50 -3.61 -10.35 4.43
N ALA A 51 -3.28 -9.17 3.92
CA ALA A 51 -4.03 -7.95 4.21
C ALA A 51 -5.42 -7.90 3.54
N LEU A 52 -5.62 -8.60 2.41
CA LEU A 52 -6.92 -8.65 1.73
C LEU A 52 -7.95 -9.51 2.49
N TYR A 53 -7.49 -10.56 3.18
CA TYR A 53 -8.36 -11.49 3.90
C TYR A 53 -9.31 -10.82 4.92
N PRO A 54 -8.84 -10.01 5.88
CA PRO A 54 -9.72 -9.33 6.82
C PRO A 54 -10.61 -8.26 6.15
N LEU A 55 -10.16 -7.65 5.04
CA LEU A 55 -10.95 -6.66 4.30
C LEU A 55 -12.11 -7.27 3.52
N ARG A 56 -12.05 -8.57 3.20
CA ARG A 56 -13.01 -9.26 2.30
C ARG A 56 -13.20 -8.51 0.97
N MET A 57 -12.12 -7.94 0.46
CA MET A 57 -12.07 -7.23 -0.81
C MET A 57 -11.10 -7.91 -1.77
N THR A 58 -11.26 -7.65 -3.06
CA THR A 58 -10.27 -8.05 -4.07
C THR A 58 -9.22 -6.96 -4.21
N ARG A 59 -8.04 -7.31 -4.72
CA ARG A 59 -6.95 -6.36 -4.96
C ARG A 59 -7.41 -5.17 -5.81
N GLU A 60 -8.17 -5.42 -6.86
CA GLU A 60 -8.66 -4.40 -7.80
C GLU A 60 -9.57 -3.36 -7.13
N LYS A 61 -10.27 -3.75 -6.07
CA LYS A 61 -11.14 -2.85 -5.30
C LYS A 61 -10.36 -2.01 -4.28
N VAL A 62 -9.12 -2.39 -3.98
CA VAL A 62 -8.29 -1.77 -2.94
C VAL A 62 -7.23 -0.86 -3.56
N ILE A 63 -6.58 -1.28 -4.65
CA ILE A 63 -5.56 -0.46 -5.32
C ILE A 63 -6.18 0.86 -5.82
N GLY A 64 -5.47 1.97 -5.58
CA GLY A 64 -5.90 3.32 -5.92
C GLY A 64 -6.87 3.94 -4.92
N GLN A 65 -7.37 3.18 -3.95
CA GLN A 65 -8.26 3.72 -2.93
C GLN A 65 -7.49 4.34 -1.76
N LYS A 66 -8.13 5.33 -1.14
CA LYS A 66 -7.62 5.98 0.06
C LYS A 66 -7.84 5.09 1.28
N LEU A 67 -6.82 4.96 2.14
CA LEU A 67 -6.89 4.12 3.33
C LEU A 67 -8.00 4.53 4.30
N ARG A 68 -8.29 5.84 4.45
CA ARG A 68 -9.43 6.29 5.29
C ARG A 68 -10.79 5.81 4.78
N GLY A 69 -10.92 5.56 3.48
CA GLY A 69 -12.12 4.97 2.88
C GLY A 69 -12.18 3.45 3.03
N LEU A 70 -11.02 2.79 3.03
CA LEU A 70 -10.90 1.33 3.14
C LEU A 70 -10.96 0.81 4.59
N LEU A 71 -10.37 1.55 5.52
CA LEU A 71 -10.16 1.14 6.91
C LEU A 71 -10.96 2.07 7.84
N PRO A 72 -12.17 1.66 8.28
CA PRO A 72 -13.06 2.51 9.06
C PRO A 72 -12.50 2.91 10.43
N ILE A 73 -11.58 2.10 10.95
CA ILE A 73 -10.99 2.18 12.30
C ILE A 73 -9.95 3.30 12.48
N HIS A 74 -9.68 4.10 11.44
CA HIS A 74 -8.51 4.99 11.38
C HIS A 74 -8.83 6.46 11.08
N ARG A 75 -10.05 6.92 11.41
CA ARG A 75 -10.46 8.30 11.10
C ARG A 75 -9.73 9.36 11.93
N GLU A 76 -9.38 9.02 13.17
CA GLU A 76 -8.62 9.86 14.12
C GLU A 76 -7.34 9.10 14.48
N GLY A 77 -6.17 9.75 14.48
CA GLY A 77 -4.90 9.12 14.84
C GLY A 77 -3.99 8.61 13.71
N PHE A 78 -4.41 8.63 12.43
CA PHE A 78 -3.52 8.17 11.33
C PHE A 78 -2.32 9.09 11.09
N PHE A 79 -2.47 10.36 11.46
CA PHE A 79 -1.47 11.41 11.28
C PHE A 79 -1.12 12.12 12.59
N ASP A 80 -1.79 11.76 13.68
CA ASP A 80 -1.59 12.39 14.98
C ASP A 80 -0.48 11.63 15.72
N LYS A 81 0.60 12.35 16.05
CA LYS A 81 1.53 11.98 17.10
C LYS A 81 1.18 12.75 18.36
#